data_AF-A0A7J4UQU6-F1
#
_entry.id   AF-A0A7J4UQU6-F1
#
_cell.length_a   1.000
_cell.length_b   1.000
_cell.length_c   1.000
_cell.angle_alpha   90.00
_cell.angle_beta   90.00
_cell.angle_gamma   90.00
#
_symmetry.space_group_name_H-M   'P 1'
#
loop_
_entity.id
_entity.type
_entity.pdbx_description
1 polymer ?
#
loop_
_entity_poly.entity_id
_entity_poly.type
_entity_poly.pdbx_seq_one_letter_code
_entity_poly.pdbx_strand_id
1 'polypeptide(L)' 'MKNHLKRIAAPRTWAIDRKAGVYTTRPKPGAHSSDCDLPLGIVLR' A
#
# COMPACT_ATOMS: atom_id res chain seq x y z
N MET A 1 14.29 8.39 -3.94
CA MET A 1 12.95 7.75 -3.89
C MET A 1 13.03 6.54 -2.98
N LYS A 2 12.07 6.34 -2.06
CA LYS A 2 12.05 5.13 -1.22
C LYS A 2 11.40 4.00 -2.02
N ASN A 3 12.07 2.86 -2.17
CA ASN A 3 11.55 1.73 -2.96
C ASN A 3 10.65 0.80 -2.13
N HIS A 4 10.76 0.87 -0.80
CA HIS A 4 10.06 -0.02 0.12
C HIS A 4 8.95 0.72 0.87
N LEU A 5 7.85 0.03 1.14
CA LEU A 5 6.74 0.51 1.97
C LEU A 5 6.50 -0.47 3.11
N LYS A 6 6.73 -0.03 4.35
CA LYS A 6 6.34 -0.79 5.54
C LYS A 6 4.82 -0.83 5.61
N ARG A 7 4.27 -1.98 5.99
CA ARG A 7 2.82 -2.21 6.04
C ARG A 7 2.11 -1.32 7.08
N ILE A 8 2.77 -1.05 8.20
CA ILE A 8 2.29 -0.12 9.24
C ILE A 8 2.30 1.34 8.76
N ALA A 9 3.04 1.67 7.69
CA ALA A 9 3.04 2.99 7.08
C ALA A 9 2.08 3.09 5.88
N ALA A 10 1.36 2.02 5.53
CA ALA A 10 0.36 2.05 4.47
C ALA A 10 -0.84 2.93 4.86
N PRO A 11 -1.53 3.53 3.86
CA PRO A 11 -2.77 4.29 4.07
C PRO A 11 -3.82 3.48 4.82
N ARG A 12 -4.63 4.17 5.65
CA ARG A 12 -5.72 3.53 6.41
C ARG A 12 -6.90 3.12 5.52
N THR A 13 -6.97 3.66 4.31
CA THR A 13 -7.97 3.35 3.29
C THR A 13 -7.81 1.94 2.72
N TRP A 14 -6.62 1.33 2.84
CA TRP A 14 -6.39 -0.03 2.38
C TRP A 14 -6.96 -1.04 3.38
N ALA A 15 -7.89 -1.88 2.92
CA ALA A 15 -8.48 -2.95 3.71
C ALA A 15 -7.50 -4.13 3.89
N ILE A 16 -6.43 -3.92 4.69
CA ILE A 16 -5.40 -4.92 4.96
C ILE A 16 -5.12 -5.04 6.47
N ASP A 17 -4.86 -6.26 6.95
CA ASP A 17 -4.33 -6.45 8.31
C ASP A 17 -2.91 -5.91 8.39
N ARG A 18 -2.68 -4.86 9.18
CA ARG A 18 -1.38 -4.17 9.28
C ARG A 18 -0.31 -4.94 10.06
N LYS A 19 -0.69 -5.94 10.85
CA LYS A 19 0.24 -6.75 11.68
C LYS A 19 0.50 -8.14 11.12
N ALA A 20 -0.20 -8.54 10.05
CA ALA A 20 0.06 -9.80 9.35
C ALA A 20 1.44 -9.88 8.67
N GLY A 21 2.15 -8.77 8.46
CA GLY A 21 3.46 -8.77 7.82
C GLY A 21 4.18 -7.43 7.89
N VAL A 22 5.48 -7.42 7.56
CA VAL A 22 6.36 -6.25 7.71
C VAL A 22 6.21 -5.26 6.54
N TYR A 23 6.10 -5.77 5.31
CA TYR A 23 6.09 -4.97 4.08
C TYR A 23 4.82 -5.20 3.27
N THR A 24 4.53 -4.25 2.38
CA THR A 24 3.43 -4.33 1.41
C THR A 24 3.88 -3.82 0.04
N THR A 25 3.08 -4.06 -0.99
CA THR A 25 3.35 -3.57 -2.33
C THR A 25 3.31 -2.04 -2.35
N ARG A 26 4.41 -1.42 -2.78
CA ARG A 26 4.47 0.03 -2.96
C ARG A 26 3.79 0.38 -4.29
N PRO A 27 2.79 1.27 -4.30
CA PRO A 27 2.17 1.76 -5.53
C PRO A 27 3.20 2.52 -6.36
N LYS A 28 3.14 2.35 -7.68
CA LYS A 28 3.88 3.19 -8.61
C LYS A 28 3.20 4.57 -8.68
N PRO A 29 3.96 5.66 -8.88
CA PRO A 29 3.36 6.97 -9.10
C PRO A 29 2.40 6.91 -10.29
N GLY A 30 1.21 7.51 -10.14
CA GLY A 30 0.13 7.44 -11.12
C GLY A 30 -0.89 8.56 -10.91
N ALA A 31 -2.08 8.40 -11.48
CA ALA A 31 -3.12 9.42 -11.51
C ALA A 31 -3.73 9.74 -10.13
N HIS A 32 -3.72 8.79 -9.19
CA HIS A 32 -4.31 8.96 -7.87
C HIS A 32 -3.28 9.38 -6.83
N SER A 33 -3.70 10.24 -5.90
CA SER A 33 -2.91 10.63 -4.72
C SER A 33 -2.78 9.48 -3.72
N SER A 34 -1.73 9.52 -2.90
CA SER A 34 -1.38 8.46 -1.92
C SER A 34 -2.47 8.11 -0.90
N ASP A 35 -3.48 8.96 -0.71
CA ASP A 35 -4.57 8.73 0.24
C ASP A 35 -5.76 7.99 -0.41
N CYS A 36 -5.89 8.11 -1.74
CA CYS A 36 -6.99 7.56 -2.54
C CYS A 36 -6.52 6.50 -3.54
N ASP A 37 -5.26 6.07 -3.49
CA ASP A 37 -4.75 4.99 -4.33
C ASP A 37 -4.99 3.61 -3.69
N LEU A 38 -5.02 2.57 -4.50
CA LEU A 38 -5.06 1.18 -4.05
C LEU A 38 -4.25 0.30 -5.02
N PRO A 39 -3.17 -0.37 -4.55
CA PRO A 39 -2.38 -1.26 -5.38
C PRO A 39 -3.18 -2.49 -5.82
N LEU A 40 -3.09 -2.87 -7.10
CA LEU A 40 -3.75 -4.08 -7.63
C LEU A 40 -3.36 -5.36 -6.88
N GLY A 41 -2.11 -5.46 -6.41
CA GLY A 41 -1.64 -6.61 -5.64
C GLY A 41 -2.30 -6.74 -4.24
N ILE A 42 -2.97 -5.70 -3.76
CA ILE A 42 -3.78 -5.76 -2.54
C ILE A 42 -5.21 -6.20 -2.86
N VAL A 43 -5.74 -5.82 -4.03
CA VAL A 43 -7.08 -6.18 -4.48
C VAL A 43 -7.19 -7.65 -4.86
N LEU A 44 -6.17 -8.19 -5.54
CA LEU A 44 -6.17 -9.56 -6.06
C LEU A 44 -5.69 -10.61 -5.04
N ARG A 45 -5.40 -10.21 -3.81
CA ARG A 45 -4.84 -11.08 -2.77
C ARG A 45 -5.92 -11.59 -1.83
#